data_AF-A0A7C1L074-F1
#
_entry.id   AF-A0A7C1L074-F1
#
_cell.length_a   1.000
_cell.length_b   1.000
_cell.length_c   1.000
_cell.angle_alpha   90.00
_cell.angle_beta   90.00
_cell.angle_gamma   90.00
#
_symmetry.space_group_name_H-M   'P 1'
#
loop_
_entity.id
_entity.type
_entity.pdbx_description
1 polymer ?
#
loop_
_entity_poly.entity_id
_entity_poly.type
_entity_poly.pdbx_seq_one_letter_code
_entity_poly.pdbx_strand_id
1 'polypeptide(L)'
;ERIERVREVSPDVNDSRHIPGVLYRNCPFIKTYTTEDGLADNYVWSIAIDADNVKWFGTDGGVSSFDEGAVSVENTRDMPAVIDIRGNFPNPFNPFTTIEFSLDAEGFITLDIFNISGQKINTLFVENLPAGFHSVRWDGRDANGSAVSSGIYFFRLIMGDYAAAHRMVLVR
;
A
#
# COMPACT_ATOMS: atom_id res chain seq x y z
N GLU A 1 -20.89 -14.18 27.34
CA GLU A 1 -21.62 -12.90 27.34
C GLU A 1 -20.70 -11.79 26.82
N ARG A 2 -21.31 -10.75 26.24
CA ARG A 2 -20.72 -9.54 25.64
C ARG A 2 -20.43 -9.62 24.13
N ILE A 3 -21.44 -9.16 23.40
CA ILE A 3 -21.47 -8.81 21.97
C ILE A 3 -20.90 -7.39 21.85
N GLU A 4 -19.82 -7.18 21.12
CA GLU A 4 -19.47 -5.83 20.62
C GLU A 4 -20.04 -5.67 19.21
N ARG A 5 -21.19 -4.98 19.13
CA ARG A 5 -21.70 -4.43 17.87
C ARG A 5 -20.77 -3.29 17.47
N VAL A 6 -20.13 -3.41 16.31
CA VAL A 6 -19.62 -2.22 15.61
C VAL A 6 -20.63 -1.83 14.54
N ARG A 7 -21.28 -0.69 14.74
CA ARG A 7 -22.06 0.04 13.73
C ARG A 7 -21.41 1.40 13.52
N GLU A 8 -21.16 1.74 12.26
CA GLU A 8 -21.51 2.98 11.53
C GLU A 8 -20.79 2.87 10.17
N VAL A 9 -21.46 2.69 9.03
CA VAL A 9 -22.29 3.63 8.24
C VAL A 9 -21.59 4.97 8.01
N SER A 10 -21.21 5.24 6.75
CA SER A 10 -20.95 6.58 6.23
C SER A 10 -22.03 6.91 5.19
N PRO A 11 -22.51 8.18 5.10
CA PRO A 11 -23.81 8.53 4.54
C PRO A 11 -23.78 8.76 3.03
N ASP A 12 -24.92 8.47 2.37
CA ASP A 12 -25.42 8.87 1.03
C ASP A 12 -24.40 9.39 0.00
N VAL A 13 -24.29 8.84 -1.22
CA VAL A 13 -25.32 8.89 -2.27
C VAL A 13 -25.23 7.66 -3.21
N ASN A 14 -26.18 6.73 -3.07
CA ASN A 14 -27.00 6.20 -4.16
C ASN A 14 -26.38 5.51 -5.40
N ASP A 15 -25.38 4.64 -5.25
CA ASP A 15 -25.15 3.49 -6.16
C ASP A 15 -24.33 2.38 -5.49
N SER A 16 -24.91 1.69 -4.50
CA SER A 16 -24.21 0.78 -3.58
C SER A 16 -24.75 -0.64 -3.66
N ARG A 17 -24.66 -1.29 -4.83
CA ARG A 17 -25.07 -2.70 -4.94
C ARG A 17 -24.00 -3.71 -5.27
N HIS A 18 -22.75 -3.32 -5.57
CA HIS A 18 -21.72 -4.30 -5.90
C HIS A 18 -20.33 -3.85 -5.47
N ILE A 19 -19.66 -4.67 -4.66
CA ILE A 19 -18.21 -4.69 -4.52
C ILE A 19 -17.70 -5.97 -5.18
N PRO A 20 -17.00 -5.93 -6.32
CA PRO A 20 -16.38 -7.11 -6.89
C PRO A 20 -15.17 -7.51 -6.02
N GLY A 21 -15.23 -8.69 -5.40
CA GLY A 21 -14.19 -9.22 -4.52
C GLY A 21 -14.20 -8.62 -3.10
N VAL A 22 -13.48 -9.27 -2.20
CA VAL A 22 -13.44 -8.89 -0.77
C VAL A 22 -12.09 -8.28 -0.39
N LEU A 23 -12.14 -7.19 0.38
CA LEU A 23 -10.99 -6.53 0.98
C LEU A 23 -10.94 -6.86 2.48
N TYR A 24 -10.07 -7.78 2.91
CA TYR A 24 -9.88 -8.05 4.33
C TYR A 24 -8.90 -7.04 4.96
N ARG A 25 -9.38 -6.22 5.90
CA ARG A 25 -8.57 -5.18 6.57
C ARG A 25 -8.20 -5.61 7.98
N ASN A 26 -7.25 -6.53 8.09
CA ASN A 26 -6.48 -6.78 9.32
C ASN A 26 -5.05 -7.28 9.03
N CYS A 27 -4.56 -7.05 7.81
CA CYS A 27 -3.17 -7.22 7.41
C CYS A 27 -2.68 -5.87 6.88
N PRO A 28 -1.38 -5.55 6.96
CA PRO A 28 -0.80 -4.40 6.26
C PRO A 28 -0.94 -4.51 4.72
N PHE A 29 -1.41 -5.66 4.21
CA PHE A 29 -1.77 -5.90 2.82
C PHE A 29 -3.24 -6.28 2.66
N ILE A 30 -3.84 -5.85 1.55
CA ILE A 30 -5.17 -6.27 1.14
C ILE A 30 -5.02 -7.62 0.42
N LYS A 31 -5.66 -8.66 0.97
CA LYS A 31 -5.83 -9.95 0.27
C LYS A 31 -7.20 -9.97 -0.41
N THR A 32 -7.21 -10.26 -1.71
CA THR A 32 -8.42 -10.42 -2.53
C THR A 32 -8.73 -11.90 -2.69
N TYR A 33 -9.99 -12.28 -2.49
CA TYR A 33 -10.50 -13.62 -2.77
C TYR A 33 -11.45 -13.57 -3.96
N THR A 34 -11.33 -14.52 -4.87
CA THR A 34 -12.14 -14.65 -6.08
C THR A 34 -12.64 -16.09 -6.26
N THR A 35 -13.48 -16.30 -7.26
CA THR A 35 -13.91 -17.66 -7.67
C THR A 35 -12.75 -18.56 -8.08
N GLU A 36 -11.61 -17.99 -8.49
CA GLU A 36 -10.38 -18.76 -8.78
C GLU A 36 -9.75 -19.33 -7.50
N ASP A 37 -9.94 -18.66 -6.37
CA ASP A 37 -9.45 -19.08 -5.06
C ASP A 37 -10.43 -20.05 -4.35
N GLY A 38 -11.60 -20.32 -4.95
CA GLY A 38 -12.64 -21.17 -4.38
C GLY A 38 -13.80 -20.42 -3.72
N LEU A 39 -13.89 -19.10 -3.92
CA LEU A 39 -15.08 -18.34 -3.52
C LEU A 39 -16.28 -18.77 -4.37
N ALA A 40 -17.45 -18.90 -3.76
CA ALA A 40 -18.64 -19.37 -4.46
C ALA A 40 -19.18 -18.35 -5.48
N ASP A 41 -18.96 -17.05 -5.25
CA ASP A 41 -19.22 -15.98 -6.20
C ASP A 41 -18.35 -14.75 -5.87
N ASN A 42 -17.97 -13.98 -6.88
CA ASN A 42 -17.19 -12.74 -6.71
C ASN A 42 -18.01 -11.59 -6.08
N TYR A 43 -19.34 -11.72 -6.02
CA TYR A 43 -20.23 -10.79 -5.32
C TYR A 43 -20.45 -11.23 -3.88
N VAL A 44 -19.90 -10.45 -2.95
CA VAL A 44 -19.95 -10.75 -1.51
C VAL A 44 -20.81 -9.73 -0.77
N TRP A 45 -21.77 -10.23 0.01
CA TRP A 45 -22.72 -9.45 0.80
C TRP A 45 -22.32 -9.34 2.27
N SER A 46 -21.65 -10.36 2.79
CA SER A 46 -21.28 -10.41 4.21
C SER A 46 -19.97 -11.14 4.44
N ILE A 47 -19.28 -10.73 5.50
CA ILE A 47 -18.09 -11.39 6.00
C ILE A 47 -18.20 -11.59 7.51
N ALA A 48 -17.77 -12.75 8.00
CA ALA A 48 -17.64 -13.05 9.42
C ALA A 48 -16.34 -13.81 9.68
N ILE A 49 -15.83 -13.75 10.91
CA ILE A 49 -14.68 -14.54 11.35
C ILE A 49 -15.08 -15.24 12.63
N ASP A 50 -14.82 -16.55 12.72
CA ASP A 50 -15.08 -17.31 13.93
C ASP A 50 -13.86 -17.38 14.86
N ALA A 51 -14.00 -18.10 15.97
CA ALA A 51 -12.96 -18.22 16.99
C ALA A 51 -11.72 -18.99 16.51
N ASP A 52 -11.86 -19.80 15.45
CA ASP A 52 -10.78 -20.58 14.84
C ASP A 52 -10.11 -19.80 13.69
N ASN A 53 -10.43 -18.51 13.53
CA ASN A 53 -9.93 -17.60 12.49
C ASN A 53 -10.35 -18.00 11.06
N VAL A 54 -11.40 -18.80 10.93
CA VAL A 54 -11.99 -19.13 9.63
C VAL A 54 -12.79 -17.92 9.15
N LYS A 55 -12.51 -17.50 7.92
CA LYS A 55 -13.19 -16.37 7.27
C LYS A 55 -14.39 -16.91 6.50
N TRP A 56 -15.58 -16.46 6.87
CA TRP A 56 -16.84 -16.85 6.26
C TRP A 56 -17.35 -15.72 5.35
N PHE A 57 -17.73 -16.06 4.12
CA PHE A 57 -18.20 -15.12 3.11
C PHE A 57 -19.61 -15.51 2.67
N GLY A 58 -20.58 -14.62 2.84
CA GLY A 58 -21.90 -14.74 2.23
C GLY A 58 -21.86 -14.14 0.83
N THR A 59 -22.05 -14.96 -0.19
CA THR A 59 -21.97 -14.57 -1.61
C THR A 59 -23.28 -14.88 -2.34
N ASP A 60 -23.45 -14.38 -3.57
CA ASP A 60 -24.60 -14.75 -4.41
C ASP A 60 -24.65 -16.26 -4.73
N GLY A 61 -23.48 -16.90 -4.79
CA GLY A 61 -23.32 -18.35 -5.02
C GLY A 61 -23.47 -19.21 -3.76
N GLY A 62 -23.76 -18.60 -2.60
CA GLY A 62 -23.87 -19.28 -1.31
C GLY A 62 -22.76 -18.88 -0.33
N VAL A 63 -22.49 -19.76 0.65
CA VAL A 63 -21.51 -19.48 1.71
C VAL A 63 -20.18 -20.14 1.37
N SER A 64 -19.09 -19.39 1.41
CA SER A 64 -17.72 -19.90 1.31
C SER A 64 -16.98 -19.68 2.61
N SER A 65 -16.08 -20.60 2.97
CA SER A 65 -15.19 -20.45 4.11
C SER A 65 -13.74 -20.66 3.71
N PHE A 66 -12.86 -19.87 4.31
CA PHE A 66 -11.43 -19.97 4.11
C PHE A 66 -10.77 -20.13 5.46
N ASP A 67 -10.27 -21.35 5.69
CA ASP A 67 -9.39 -21.67 6.80
C ASP A 67 -7.97 -21.34 6.37
N GLU A 68 -7.49 -20.15 6.77
CA GLU A 68 -6.05 -19.92 6.81
C GLU A 68 -5.55 -20.64 8.06
N GLY A 69 -5.48 -21.98 7.98
CA GLY A 69 -5.07 -22.83 9.08
C GLY A 69 -3.85 -22.20 9.72
N ALA A 70 -3.87 -22.07 11.06
CA ALA A 70 -2.83 -21.41 11.81
C ALA A 70 -1.48 -21.87 11.28
N VAL A 71 -0.87 -21.04 10.44
CA VAL A 71 0.43 -21.33 9.85
C VAL A 71 1.31 -21.41 11.08
N SER A 72 1.79 -22.62 11.39
CA SER A 72 2.90 -22.79 12.32
C SER A 72 3.89 -21.73 11.90
N VAL A 73 4.16 -20.77 12.77
CA VAL A 73 4.99 -19.60 12.47
C VAL A 73 6.37 -20.14 12.13
N GLU A 74 6.59 -20.57 10.89
CA GLU A 74 7.89 -20.47 10.26
C GLU A 74 8.18 -18.98 10.32
N ASN A 75 9.16 -18.66 11.16
CA ASN A 75 9.67 -17.33 11.46
C ASN A 75 9.23 -16.31 10.39
N THR A 76 8.32 -15.39 10.73
CA THR A 76 8.00 -14.21 9.91
C THR A 76 9.23 -13.32 9.65
N ARG A 77 10.44 -13.75 10.06
CA ARG A 77 11.73 -13.12 9.77
C ARG A 77 12.22 -13.32 8.34
N ASP A 78 11.72 -14.32 7.61
CA ASP A 78 12.21 -14.62 6.26
C ASP A 78 11.29 -14.11 5.15
N MET A 79 10.17 -13.45 5.48
CA MET A 79 9.44 -12.72 4.45
C MET A 79 10.20 -11.42 4.16
N PRO A 80 10.71 -11.26 2.95
CA PRO A 80 11.60 -10.16 2.62
C PRO A 80 10.77 -8.86 2.66
N ALA A 81 11.19 -7.90 3.49
CA ALA A 81 10.44 -6.68 3.76
C ALA A 81 10.08 -5.93 2.46
N VAL A 82 8.81 -5.56 2.29
CA VAL A 82 8.26 -4.97 1.06
C VAL A 82 8.00 -3.48 1.23
N ILE A 83 8.29 -2.73 0.16
CA ILE A 83 7.91 -1.32 0.02
C ILE A 83 6.69 -1.23 -0.90
N ASP A 84 5.60 -0.63 -0.42
CA ASP A 84 4.44 -0.29 -1.26
C ASP A 84 4.44 1.22 -1.59
N ILE A 85 4.52 1.56 -2.88
CA ILE A 85 4.50 2.95 -3.35
C ILE A 85 3.05 3.34 -3.65
N ARG A 86 2.53 4.30 -2.87
CA ARG A 86 1.20 4.88 -3.11
C ARG A 86 1.23 5.95 -4.20
N GLY A 87 2.41 6.52 -4.44
CA GLY A 87 2.68 7.45 -5.53
C GLY A 87 3.20 8.77 -5.01
N ASN A 88 2.98 9.82 -5.79
CA ASN A 88 3.32 11.18 -5.41
C ASN A 88 2.20 12.15 -5.78
N PHE A 89 1.85 13.06 -4.87
CA PHE A 89 0.81 14.06 -5.07
C PHE A 89 1.28 15.45 -4.63
N PRO A 90 1.07 16.49 -5.44
CA PRO A 90 0.50 16.47 -6.81
C PRO A 90 1.45 15.82 -7.84
N ASN A 91 0.92 15.39 -8.98
CA ASN A 91 1.69 14.97 -10.18
C ASN A 91 0.83 15.25 -11.44
N PRO A 92 1.20 16.18 -12.34
CA PRO A 92 2.39 17.03 -12.29
C PRO A 92 2.43 17.99 -11.10
N PHE A 93 3.61 18.45 -10.69
CA PHE A 93 3.80 19.29 -9.50
C PHE A 93 4.54 20.59 -9.76
N ASN A 94 4.35 21.59 -8.89
CA ASN A 94 5.03 22.89 -8.91
C ASN A 94 5.09 23.56 -7.51
N PRO A 95 6.26 23.86 -6.93
CA PRO A 95 7.54 23.18 -7.15
C PRO A 95 7.66 21.89 -6.33
N PHE A 96 6.65 21.54 -5.52
CA PHE A 96 6.73 20.44 -4.57
C PHE A 96 5.73 19.31 -4.83
N THR A 97 6.15 18.10 -4.51
CA THR A 97 5.29 16.91 -4.45
C THR A 97 5.54 16.18 -3.13
N THR A 98 4.55 15.44 -2.67
CA THR A 98 4.65 14.56 -1.52
C THR A 98 4.68 13.12 -2.01
N ILE A 99 5.73 12.40 -1.67
CA ILE A 99 5.92 10.97 -1.96
C ILE A 99 5.34 10.19 -0.79
N GLU A 100 4.41 9.27 -1.08
CA GLU A 100 3.74 8.44 -0.08
C GLU A 100 4.06 6.96 -0.31
N PHE A 101 4.44 6.28 0.76
CA PHE A 101 4.75 4.85 0.74
C PHE A 101 4.43 4.20 2.09
N SER A 102 4.33 2.87 2.10
CA SER A 102 4.23 2.08 3.32
C SER A 102 5.29 1.00 3.38
N LEU A 103 5.73 0.71 4.61
CA LEU A 103 6.66 -0.37 4.94
C LEU A 103 5.90 -1.44 5.74
N ASP A 104 6.11 -2.70 5.41
CA ASP A 104 5.53 -3.84 6.12
C ASP A 104 6.32 -4.25 7.38
N ALA A 105 7.59 -3.88 7.43
CA ALA A 105 8.50 -4.07 8.53
C ALA A 105 9.38 -2.83 8.74
N GLU A 106 10.00 -2.73 9.91
CA GLU A 106 11.06 -1.74 10.14
C GLU A 106 12.24 -2.02 9.20
N GLY A 107 12.79 -0.97 8.59
CA GLY A 107 13.88 -1.12 7.64
C GLY A 107 14.66 0.16 7.36
N PHE A 108 15.91 -0.04 6.95
CA PHE A 108 16.79 1.04 6.53
C PHE A 108 16.50 1.46 5.09
N ILE A 109 15.99 2.68 4.91
CA ILE A 109 15.49 3.22 3.65
C ILE A 109 16.42 4.28 3.10
N THR A 110 16.66 4.23 1.79
CA THR A 110 17.23 5.34 1.01
C THR A 110 16.20 5.83 0.00
N LEU A 111 15.93 7.14 -0.01
CA LEU A 111 15.09 7.79 -1.04
C LEU A 111 15.95 8.72 -1.92
N ASP A 112 16.20 8.26 -3.14
CA ASP A 112 16.97 8.99 -4.15
C ASP A 112 16.05 9.60 -5.22
N ILE A 113 16.44 10.76 -5.77
CA ILE A 113 15.82 11.41 -6.92
C ILE A 113 16.77 11.38 -8.12
N PHE A 114 16.26 11.05 -9.31
CA PHE A 114 16.99 10.98 -10.57
C PHE A 114 16.29 11.78 -11.66
N ASN A 115 17.07 12.28 -12.64
CA ASN A 115 16.52 12.80 -13.90
C ASN A 115 16.32 11.66 -14.92
N ILE A 116 15.75 12.00 -16.09
CA ILE A 116 15.49 11.02 -17.17
C ILE A 116 16.75 10.36 -17.75
N SER A 117 17.91 10.99 -17.60
CA SER A 117 19.20 10.42 -18.02
C SER A 117 19.79 9.46 -16.98
N GLY A 118 19.10 9.22 -15.85
CA GLY A 118 19.59 8.39 -14.75
C GLY A 118 20.64 9.06 -13.86
N GLN A 119 20.88 10.38 -14.03
CA GLN A 119 21.76 11.10 -13.12
C GLN A 119 21.04 11.34 -11.79
N LYS A 120 21.73 11.03 -10.68
CA LYS A 120 21.22 11.31 -9.34
C LYS A 120 21.22 12.82 -9.08
N ILE A 121 20.06 13.35 -8.74
CA ILE A 121 19.80 14.77 -8.48
C ILE A 121 19.89 15.08 -6.99
N ASN A 122 19.29 14.23 -6.15
CA ASN A 122 19.26 14.43 -4.71
C ASN A 122 19.06 13.09 -3.98
N THR A 123 19.46 13.02 -2.72
CA THR A 123 19.06 11.98 -1.78
C THR A 123 18.26 12.69 -0.68
N LEU A 124 16.96 12.40 -0.58
CA LEU A 124 16.08 13.13 0.34
C LEU A 124 16.30 12.71 1.79
N PHE A 125 16.52 11.42 2.04
CA PHE A 125 16.89 10.90 3.35
C PHE A 125 17.52 9.50 3.23
N VAL A 126 18.22 9.12 4.31
CA VAL A 126 18.82 7.79 4.53
C VAL A 126 18.63 7.43 5.99
N GLU A 127 17.57 6.68 6.32
CA GLU A 127 17.14 6.49 7.70
C GLU A 127 16.52 5.11 7.93
N ASN A 128 16.58 4.63 9.18
CA ASN A 128 15.81 3.47 9.62
C ASN A 128 14.40 3.90 9.99
N LEU A 129 13.40 3.40 9.28
CA LEU A 129 11.99 3.76 9.47
C LEU A 129 11.21 2.57 10.04
N PRO A 130 10.29 2.80 11.00
CA PRO A 130 9.41 1.74 11.50
C PRO A 130 8.42 1.29 10.41
N ALA A 131 7.83 0.11 10.59
CA ALA A 131 6.69 -0.32 9.79
C ALA A 131 5.55 0.72 9.84
N GLY A 132 4.83 0.89 8.73
CA GLY A 132 3.70 1.81 8.64
C GLY A 132 3.80 2.79 7.48
N PHE A 133 2.96 3.83 7.53
CA PHE A 133 2.84 4.84 6.49
C PHE A 133 3.84 5.98 6.68
N HIS A 134 4.46 6.36 5.56
CA HIS A 134 5.46 7.43 5.52
C HIS A 134 5.17 8.40 4.39
N SER A 135 5.57 9.65 4.60
CA SER A 135 5.33 10.75 3.69
C SER A 135 6.54 11.66 3.65
N VAL A 136 7.13 11.86 2.47
CA VAL A 136 8.32 12.69 2.28
C VAL A 136 8.08 13.73 1.19
N ARG A 137 8.38 14.99 1.51
CA ARG A 137 8.24 16.11 0.58
C ARG A 137 9.51 16.31 -0.22
N TRP A 138 9.38 16.45 -1.53
CA TRP A 138 10.42 17.00 -2.39
C TRP A 138 9.98 18.35 -2.95
N ASP A 139 10.84 19.35 -2.91
CA ASP A 139 10.55 20.72 -3.34
C ASP A 139 11.18 21.11 -4.69
N GLY A 140 11.62 20.11 -5.47
CA GLY A 140 12.21 20.34 -6.79
C GLY A 140 13.63 20.91 -6.74
N ARG A 141 14.39 20.62 -5.67
CA ARG A 141 15.80 21.02 -5.54
C ARG A 141 16.77 19.84 -5.62
N ASP A 142 17.95 20.12 -6.16
CA ASP A 142 19.10 19.23 -6.15
C ASP A 142 19.81 19.21 -4.78
N ALA A 143 20.84 18.38 -4.65
CA ALA A 143 21.64 18.25 -3.43
C ALA A 143 22.34 19.55 -2.96
N ASN A 144 22.50 20.54 -3.85
CA ASN A 144 23.07 21.85 -3.51
C ASN A 144 21.99 22.88 -3.12
N GLY A 145 20.71 22.45 -3.06
CA GLY A 145 19.58 23.34 -2.81
C GLY A 145 19.18 24.20 -4.02
N SER A 146 19.74 23.93 -5.21
CA SER A 146 19.38 24.65 -6.43
C SER A 146 18.13 24.06 -7.07
N ALA A 147 17.23 24.92 -7.57
CA ALA A 147 16.01 24.47 -8.23
C ALA A 147 16.32 23.79 -9.58
N VAL A 148 15.76 22.61 -9.80
CA VAL A 148 15.94 21.88 -11.07
C VAL A 148 14.96 22.37 -12.15
N SER A 149 15.23 22.05 -13.41
CA SER A 149 14.35 22.42 -14.54
C SER A 149 13.06 21.60 -14.57
N SER A 150 12.01 22.09 -15.22
CA SER A 150 10.86 21.26 -15.58
C SER A 150 11.29 20.03 -16.35
N GLY A 151 10.56 18.92 -16.17
CA GLY A 151 10.89 17.67 -16.82
C GLY A 151 10.41 16.44 -16.07
N ILE A 152 10.86 15.29 -16.56
CA ILE A 152 10.58 13.99 -15.97
C ILE A 152 11.67 13.65 -14.98
N TYR A 153 11.25 13.25 -13.79
CA TYR A 153 12.10 12.77 -12.71
C TYR A 153 11.61 11.41 -12.24
N PHE A 154 12.48 10.69 -11.54
CA PHE A 154 12.16 9.44 -10.89
C PHE A 154 12.60 9.54 -9.43
N PHE A 155 11.77 9.06 -8.51
CA PHE A 155 12.27 8.71 -7.19
C PHE A 155 12.49 7.20 -7.12
N ARG A 156 13.45 6.79 -6.30
CA ARG A 156 13.75 5.39 -6.00
C ARG A 156 13.86 5.19 -4.50
N LEU A 157 13.06 4.27 -3.97
CA LEU A 157 13.14 3.76 -2.60
C LEU A 157 13.94 2.46 -2.61
N ILE A 158 14.88 2.33 -1.68
CA ILE A 158 15.71 1.12 -1.51
C ILE A 158 15.59 0.65 -0.05
N MET A 159 15.34 -0.64 0.16
CA MET A 159 15.34 -1.30 1.46
C MET A 159 15.95 -2.70 1.32
N GLY A 160 17.16 -2.91 1.86
CA GLY A 160 17.89 -4.17 1.64
C GLY A 160 18.06 -4.46 0.15
N ASP A 161 17.59 -5.64 -0.29
CA ASP A 161 17.63 -6.07 -1.69
C ASP A 161 16.44 -5.55 -2.54
N TYR A 162 15.48 -4.87 -1.92
CA TYR A 162 14.36 -4.26 -2.65
C TYR A 162 14.67 -2.87 -3.12
N ALA A 163 14.30 -2.60 -4.38
CA ALA A 163 14.27 -1.27 -4.94
C ALA A 163 12.97 -1.07 -5.73
N ALA A 164 12.30 0.05 -5.48
CA ALA A 164 11.11 0.46 -6.21
C ALA A 164 11.29 1.88 -6.72
N ALA A 165 10.90 2.14 -7.97
CA ALA A 165 11.04 3.45 -8.60
C ALA A 165 9.72 3.92 -9.22
N HIS A 166 9.47 5.22 -9.16
CA HIS A 166 8.24 5.80 -9.68
C HIS A 166 8.51 7.14 -10.38
N ARG A 167 7.76 7.41 -11.44
CA ARG A 167 7.91 8.59 -12.31
C ARG A 167 7.17 9.80 -11.74
N MET A 168 7.79 10.97 -11.82
CA MET A 168 7.22 12.27 -11.45
C MET A 168 7.40 13.29 -12.57
N VAL A 169 6.47 14.24 -12.68
CA VAL A 169 6.52 15.32 -13.68
C VAL A 169 6.54 16.68 -12.98
N LEU A 170 7.64 17.41 -13.11
CA LEU A 170 7.78 18.78 -12.60
C LEU A 170 7.44 19.79 -13.71
N VAL A 171 6.55 20.73 -13.40
CA VAL A 171 6.21 21.87 -14.27
C VAL A 171 6.48 23.15 -13.48
N ARG A 172 7.23 24.10 -14.06
CA ARG A 172 7.55 25.39 -13.42
C ARG A 172 7.47 26.51 -14.44
#